data_AF-A0A0S4N1G5-F1
#
_entry.id   AF-A0A0S4N1G5-F1
#
_cell.length_a   1.000
_cell.length_b   1.000
_cell.length_c   1.000
_cell.angle_alpha   90.00
_cell.angle_beta   90.00
_cell.angle_gamma   90.00
#
_symmetry.space_group_name_H-M   'P 1'
#
loop_
_entity.id
_entity.type
_entity.pdbx_description
1 polymer ?
#
loop_
_entity_poly.entity_id
_entity_poly.type
_entity_poly.pdbx_seq_one_letter_code
_entity_poly.pdbx_strand_id
1 'polypeptide(L)'
;MKKLILILSVLICAVSFAQVETSLPRSYSEPQFYFNALNFAGDLSENESRVDLYVQVPYEFLQFTKGDNYYSAKYEVTVSIFTPKGKLVTEKGWTHEVKTNNFNETISRAYWDVSSSFIKLPLGDYKISVQVIDLDTKRGFRKEGFVTVRNFTKNPITMSDIMMVSSVKIENETKTIIPNISKTITSTNQNFYLFFEVYNNTDKDDSINITYKINRIKKKKKIESINVYSGGATEFVKPGKNSIIVEVKNPNLGFGDYVIFVEARLKSNSDNYSIAQTPFLVRWHEFPELISDLDKAIEQLVYIAKPEEINYIKSAQDEAEKERRFLEFWRKKDPTPNTLKNELMEEYYGRVKYANEHFSHYIEGWKTDMGMVYIIFGPPSSVDRHPFDIDSKPYEIWYYYEINRRFIFLDETGFGDYRLITPLWDEWTKNIWR
;
A
#
# COMPACT_ATOMS: atom_id res chain seq x y z
N MET A 1 -30.97 45.11 -32.25
CA MET A 1 -30.54 45.37 -30.85
C MET A 1 -30.78 44.12 -30.02
N LYS A 2 -29.81 43.81 -29.15
CA LYS A 2 -29.79 42.79 -28.07
C LYS A 2 -29.57 41.32 -28.49
N LYS A 3 -28.29 40.94 -28.47
CA LYS A 3 -27.80 39.60 -28.16
C LYS A 3 -28.25 39.22 -26.75
N LEU A 4 -28.82 38.03 -26.56
CA LEU A 4 -28.95 37.42 -25.23
C LEU A 4 -27.95 36.27 -25.17
N ILE A 5 -26.87 36.49 -24.44
CA ILE A 5 -25.87 35.45 -24.12
C ILE A 5 -26.43 34.70 -22.91
N LEU A 6 -26.78 33.43 -23.09
CA LEU A 6 -27.13 32.54 -21.99
C LEU A 6 -25.81 32.02 -21.39
N ILE A 7 -25.33 32.67 -20.33
CA ILE A 7 -24.25 32.14 -19.49
C ILE A 7 -24.91 31.09 -18.59
N LEU A 8 -24.76 29.81 -18.93
CA LEU A 8 -25.12 28.71 -18.06
C LEU A 8 -23.95 28.45 -17.10
N SER A 9 -23.91 29.21 -16.02
CA SER A 9 -23.04 28.95 -14.87
C SER A 9 -23.87 28.30 -13.77
N VAL A 10 -23.87 26.97 -13.71
CA VAL A 10 -24.19 26.23 -12.49
C VAL A 10 -23.20 25.09 -12.35
N LEU A 11 -22.11 25.39 -11.64
CA LEU A 11 -21.40 24.41 -10.82
C LEU A 11 -22.39 23.92 -9.75
N ILE A 12 -22.77 22.65 -9.80
CA ILE A 12 -23.07 21.88 -8.60
C ILE A 12 -22.14 20.68 -8.64
N CYS A 13 -20.91 20.89 -8.16
CA CYS A 13 -20.18 19.79 -7.55
C CYS A 13 -20.98 19.43 -6.29
N ALA A 14 -21.84 18.42 -6.39
CA ALA A 14 -22.29 17.71 -5.21
C ALA A 14 -21.05 17.00 -4.65
N VAL A 15 -20.33 17.69 -3.76
CA VAL A 15 -19.41 17.03 -2.85
C VAL A 15 -20.30 16.11 -2.04
N SER A 16 -20.30 14.83 -2.38
CA SER A 16 -20.95 13.82 -1.58
C SER A 16 -20.20 13.77 -0.26
N PHE A 17 -20.61 14.57 0.72
CA PHE A 17 -20.11 14.43 2.08
C PHE A 17 -20.50 13.02 2.53
N ALA A 18 -19.51 12.15 2.66
CA ALA A 18 -19.72 10.83 3.22
C ALA A 18 -20.42 11.00 4.58
N GLN A 19 -21.60 10.40 4.76
CA GLN A 19 -22.32 10.51 6.03
C GLN A 19 -21.51 9.81 7.11
N VAL A 20 -21.00 10.57 8.08
CA VAL A 20 -20.23 10.09 9.25
C VAL A 20 -20.98 9.02 10.05
N GLU A 21 -22.31 8.97 9.96
CA GLU A 21 -23.16 7.96 10.61
C GLU A 21 -23.14 6.61 9.89
N THR A 22 -22.82 6.62 8.59
CA THR A 22 -22.75 5.44 7.72
C THR A 22 -21.32 4.96 7.48
N SER A 23 -20.34 5.60 8.11
CA SER A 23 -18.96 5.12 8.16
C SER A 23 -18.84 3.95 9.11
N LEU A 24 -19.63 2.90 8.87
CA LEU A 24 -19.25 1.57 9.32
C LEU A 24 -17.79 1.35 8.91
N PRO A 25 -17.00 0.58 9.68
CA PRO A 25 -15.73 0.07 9.19
C PRO A 25 -16.03 -0.87 8.01
N ARG A 26 -16.35 -0.33 6.83
CA ARG A 26 -15.94 -0.92 5.56
C ARG A 26 -14.47 -1.14 5.78
N SER A 27 -14.10 -2.42 5.93
CA SER A 27 -12.75 -2.87 6.22
C SER A 27 -11.77 -1.82 5.74
N TYR A 28 -11.18 -1.07 6.68
CA TYR A 28 -10.29 0.05 6.36
C TYR A 28 -9.02 -0.42 5.62
N SER A 29 -8.97 -1.71 5.24
CA SER A 29 -7.99 -2.36 4.40
C SER A 29 -8.05 -1.84 2.97
N GLU A 30 -7.10 -0.99 2.61
CA GLU A 30 -6.44 -1.21 1.35
C GLU A 30 -4.99 -1.62 1.62
N PRO A 31 -4.48 -2.62 0.87
CA PRO A 31 -4.95 -2.97 -0.47
C PRO A 31 -5.59 -4.36 -0.65
N GLN A 32 -6.70 -4.37 -1.40
CA GLN A 32 -7.53 -5.55 -1.70
C GLN A 32 -6.89 -6.53 -2.71
N PHE A 33 -5.81 -6.13 -3.38
CA PHE A 33 -4.91 -6.96 -4.19
C PHE A 33 -3.59 -6.20 -4.42
N TYR A 34 -2.54 -6.89 -4.87
CA TYR A 34 -1.27 -6.26 -5.26
C TYR A 34 -1.04 -6.45 -6.75
N PHE A 35 -0.38 -5.49 -7.41
CA PHE A 35 0.05 -5.69 -8.79
C PHE A 35 1.43 -5.08 -9.02
N ASN A 36 2.13 -5.63 -9.99
CA ASN A 36 3.43 -5.13 -10.44
C ASN A 36 3.50 -5.23 -11.97
N ALA A 37 3.99 -4.18 -12.61
CA ALA A 37 4.25 -4.13 -14.04
C ALA A 37 5.75 -3.93 -14.23
N LEU A 38 6.40 -4.86 -14.91
CA LEU A 38 7.85 -4.91 -15.05
C LEU A 38 8.23 -4.90 -16.53
N ASN A 39 9.05 -3.94 -16.94
CA ASN A 39 9.53 -3.87 -18.30
C ASN A 39 10.77 -4.76 -18.51
N PHE A 40 10.64 -5.70 -19.45
CA PHE A 40 11.69 -6.58 -19.96
C PHE A 40 11.91 -6.33 -21.45
N ALA A 41 13.04 -6.77 -21.99
CA ALA A 41 13.26 -6.74 -23.43
C ALA A 41 12.20 -7.59 -24.14
N GLY A 42 11.55 -6.97 -25.12
CA GLY A 42 10.70 -7.67 -26.08
C GLY A 42 11.48 -7.99 -27.36
N ASP A 43 10.75 -8.37 -28.40
CA ASP A 43 11.29 -8.36 -29.75
C ASP A 43 11.39 -6.91 -30.24
N LEU A 44 12.62 -6.37 -30.21
CA LEU A 44 12.87 -4.96 -30.52
C LEU A 44 12.85 -4.66 -32.03
N SER A 45 12.66 -5.67 -32.89
CA SER A 45 12.44 -5.45 -34.33
C SER A 45 11.20 -4.58 -34.62
N GLU A 46 10.24 -4.57 -33.68
CA GLU A 46 8.99 -3.81 -33.77
C GLU A 46 9.05 -2.44 -33.04
N ASN A 47 10.20 -2.04 -32.49
CA ASN A 47 10.34 -0.87 -31.60
C ASN A 47 9.39 -0.92 -30.37
N GLU A 48 9.10 -2.13 -29.90
CA GLU A 48 8.30 -2.43 -28.73
C GLU A 48 9.10 -3.23 -27.70
N SER A 49 8.72 -3.13 -26.43
CA SER A 49 9.27 -3.96 -25.36
C SER A 49 8.16 -4.66 -24.59
N ARG A 50 8.53 -5.73 -23.89
CA ARG A 50 7.59 -6.55 -23.11
C ARG A 50 7.34 -5.92 -21.75
N VAL A 51 6.09 -5.86 -21.32
CA VAL A 51 5.70 -5.52 -19.95
C VAL A 51 5.00 -6.71 -19.35
N ASP A 52 5.62 -7.31 -18.34
CA ASP A 52 5.07 -8.44 -17.59
C ASP A 52 4.21 -7.88 -16.45
N LEU A 53 2.97 -8.35 -16.39
CA LEU A 53 1.92 -7.94 -15.48
C LEU A 53 1.71 -9.06 -14.47
N TYR A 54 1.86 -8.77 -13.19
CA TYR A 54 1.62 -9.70 -12.10
C TYR A 54 0.52 -9.14 -11.21
N VAL A 55 -0.44 -9.98 -10.84
CA VAL A 55 -1.56 -9.62 -9.95
C VAL A 55 -1.66 -10.66 -8.87
N GLN A 56 -1.56 -10.24 -7.62
CA GLN A 56 -1.68 -11.06 -6.43
C GLN A 56 -2.99 -10.73 -5.70
N VAL A 57 -3.89 -11.70 -5.59
CA VAL A 57 -5.21 -11.54 -4.97
C VAL A 57 -5.30 -12.42 -3.72
N PRO A 58 -5.39 -11.84 -2.51
CA PRO A 58 -5.62 -12.60 -1.28
C PRO A 58 -6.97 -13.34 -1.30
N TYR A 59 -7.01 -14.55 -0.72
CA TYR A 59 -8.20 -15.40 -0.73
C TYR A 59 -9.38 -14.76 0.02
N GLU A 60 -9.12 -14.02 1.11
CA GLU A 60 -10.17 -13.32 1.87
C GLU A 60 -10.99 -12.30 1.06
N PHE A 61 -10.49 -11.88 -0.11
CA PHE A 61 -11.18 -10.94 -1.01
C PHE A 61 -11.91 -11.63 -2.16
N LEU A 62 -11.85 -12.96 -2.23
CA LEU A 62 -12.54 -13.78 -3.19
C LEU A 62 -13.71 -14.50 -2.53
N GLN A 63 -14.83 -14.57 -3.24
CA GLN A 63 -15.96 -15.38 -2.79
C GLN A 63 -15.74 -16.82 -3.24
N PHE A 64 -15.39 -17.67 -2.28
CA PHE A 64 -15.33 -19.10 -2.53
C PHE A 64 -16.74 -19.71 -2.52
N THR A 65 -17.01 -20.55 -3.51
CA THR A 65 -18.18 -21.41 -3.60
C THR A 65 -17.78 -22.84 -3.29
N LYS A 66 -18.66 -23.58 -2.62
CA LYS A 66 -18.41 -24.98 -2.23
C LYS A 66 -18.79 -25.93 -3.36
N GLY A 67 -17.84 -26.74 -3.82
CA GLY A 67 -18.06 -27.93 -4.63
C GLY A 67 -18.10 -29.20 -3.76
N ASP A 68 -18.04 -30.38 -4.38
CA ASP A 68 -18.18 -31.66 -3.66
C ASP A 68 -17.10 -31.85 -2.58
N ASN A 69 -15.83 -31.74 -2.96
CA ASN A 69 -14.66 -31.91 -2.08
C ASN A 69 -13.67 -30.74 -2.15
N TYR A 70 -14.08 -29.61 -2.73
CA TYR A 70 -13.23 -28.43 -2.89
C TYR A 70 -14.05 -27.14 -2.77
N TYR A 71 -13.34 -26.04 -2.63
CA TYR A 71 -13.84 -24.68 -2.71
C TYR A 71 -13.20 -24.02 -3.92
N SER A 72 -13.97 -23.26 -4.69
CA SER A 72 -13.47 -22.53 -5.85
C SER A 72 -13.92 -21.08 -5.85
N ALA A 73 -13.04 -20.19 -6.30
CA ALA A 73 -13.37 -18.81 -6.59
C ALA A 73 -12.88 -18.45 -7.98
N LYS A 74 -13.60 -17.57 -8.67
CA LYS A 74 -13.20 -17.06 -9.99
C LYS A 74 -13.14 -15.55 -9.97
N TYR A 75 -12.10 -14.99 -10.58
CA TYR A 75 -11.97 -13.56 -10.71
C TYR A 75 -11.47 -13.19 -12.11
N GLU A 76 -11.81 -11.98 -12.53
CA GLU A 76 -11.37 -11.38 -13.78
C GLU A 76 -10.43 -10.22 -13.49
N VAL A 77 -9.33 -10.15 -14.22
CA VAL A 77 -8.40 -9.03 -14.22
C VAL A 77 -8.52 -8.29 -15.53
N THR A 78 -8.73 -6.98 -15.46
CA THR A 78 -8.67 -6.07 -16.61
C THR A 78 -7.55 -5.06 -16.41
N VAL A 79 -6.65 -4.96 -17.39
CA VAL A 79 -5.52 -4.02 -17.39
C VAL A 79 -5.70 -3.04 -18.54
N SER A 80 -6.01 -1.80 -18.21
CA SER A 80 -6.15 -0.70 -19.17
C SER A 80 -4.88 0.17 -19.13
N ILE A 81 -4.25 0.37 -20.30
CA ILE A 81 -3.01 1.13 -20.46
C ILE A 81 -3.33 2.48 -21.08
N PHE A 82 -2.87 3.56 -20.46
CA PHE A 82 -3.08 4.93 -20.91
C PHE A 82 -1.75 5.64 -21.14
N THR A 83 -1.72 6.53 -22.12
CA THR A 83 -0.67 7.56 -22.21
C THR A 83 -0.70 8.45 -20.96
N PRO A 84 0.37 9.21 -20.66
CA PRO A 84 0.39 10.13 -19.51
C PRO A 84 -0.68 11.23 -19.60
N LYS A 85 -1.17 11.52 -20.82
CA LYS A 85 -2.26 12.47 -21.09
C LYS A 85 -3.66 11.86 -20.93
N GLY A 86 -3.77 10.60 -20.48
CA GLY A 86 -5.04 9.92 -20.24
C GLY A 86 -5.70 9.28 -21.47
N LYS A 87 -5.08 9.33 -22.66
CA LYS A 87 -5.58 8.59 -23.84
C LYS A 87 -5.36 7.10 -23.65
N LEU A 88 -6.41 6.28 -23.78
CA LEU A 88 -6.32 4.82 -23.80
C LEU A 88 -5.46 4.34 -24.98
N VAL A 89 -4.51 3.47 -24.69
CA VAL A 89 -3.58 2.85 -25.65
C VAL A 89 -4.08 1.46 -26.01
N THR A 90 -4.35 0.64 -25.00
CA THR A 90 -4.79 -0.74 -25.16
C THR A 90 -5.38 -1.25 -23.85
N GLU A 91 -6.10 -2.35 -23.93
CA GLU A 91 -6.64 -3.07 -22.78
C GLU A 91 -6.35 -4.57 -22.90
N LYS A 92 -6.20 -5.25 -21.76
CA LYS A 92 -6.02 -6.70 -21.70
C LYS A 92 -6.82 -7.28 -20.53
N GLY A 93 -7.67 -8.24 -20.82
CA GLY A 93 -8.44 -8.98 -19.81
C GLY A 93 -8.02 -10.44 -19.72
N TRP A 94 -8.08 -11.03 -18.53
CA TRP A 94 -8.02 -12.49 -18.34
C TRP A 94 -8.82 -12.93 -17.11
N THR A 95 -9.26 -14.18 -17.11
CA THR A 95 -9.94 -14.81 -15.99
C THR A 95 -9.03 -15.84 -15.33
N HIS A 96 -9.11 -15.95 -14.01
CA HIS A 96 -8.40 -16.96 -13.24
C HIS A 96 -9.37 -17.71 -12.31
N GLU A 97 -9.10 -18.99 -12.08
CA GLU A 97 -9.87 -19.84 -11.17
C GLU A 97 -8.93 -20.40 -10.10
N VAL A 98 -9.32 -20.23 -8.84
CA VAL A 98 -8.59 -20.69 -7.67
C VAL A 98 -9.34 -21.85 -7.06
N LYS A 99 -8.64 -22.91 -6.65
CA LYS A 99 -9.22 -24.07 -5.96
C LYS A 99 -8.44 -24.40 -4.70
N THR A 100 -9.14 -24.73 -3.62
CA THR A 100 -8.57 -25.28 -2.39
C THR A 100 -9.50 -26.34 -1.80
N ASN A 101 -8.94 -27.32 -1.09
CA ASN A 101 -9.72 -28.32 -0.37
C ASN A 101 -9.95 -27.95 1.11
N ASN A 102 -9.38 -26.83 1.58
CA ASN A 102 -9.40 -26.42 2.96
C ASN A 102 -10.19 -25.12 3.15
N PHE A 103 -11.28 -25.19 3.92
CA PHE A 103 -12.13 -24.03 4.21
C PHE A 103 -11.35 -22.88 4.86
N ASN A 104 -10.40 -23.17 5.76
CA ASN A 104 -9.66 -22.12 6.46
C ASN A 104 -8.79 -21.27 5.52
N GLU A 105 -8.38 -21.83 4.38
CA GLU A 105 -7.64 -21.06 3.37
C GLU A 105 -8.53 -20.01 2.69
N THR A 106 -9.81 -20.34 2.48
CA THR A 106 -10.78 -19.48 1.76
C THR A 106 -11.02 -18.14 2.43
N ILE A 107 -10.75 -18.03 3.73
CA ILE A 107 -10.96 -16.82 4.53
C ILE A 107 -9.64 -16.19 5.02
N SER A 108 -8.50 -16.67 4.54
CA SER A 108 -7.19 -16.32 5.08
C SER A 108 -6.45 -15.27 4.23
N ARG A 109 -5.79 -14.30 4.90
CA ARG A 109 -4.80 -13.39 4.29
C ARG A 109 -3.48 -14.06 3.97
N ALA A 110 -3.19 -15.19 4.62
CA ALA A 110 -1.94 -15.92 4.42
C ALA A 110 -1.91 -16.70 3.10
N TYR A 111 -3.06 -16.82 2.44
CA TYR A 111 -3.21 -17.46 1.14
C TYR A 111 -3.63 -16.42 0.11
N TRP A 112 -2.98 -16.48 -1.04
CA TRP A 112 -3.24 -15.61 -2.16
C TRP A 112 -2.98 -16.37 -3.45
N ASP A 113 -3.65 -15.94 -4.50
CA ASP A 113 -3.39 -16.39 -5.85
C ASP A 113 -2.54 -15.37 -6.58
N VAL A 114 -1.64 -15.82 -7.46
CA VAL A 114 -0.86 -14.94 -8.35
C VAL A 114 -1.16 -15.31 -9.78
N SER A 115 -1.82 -14.41 -10.50
CA SER A 115 -1.97 -14.51 -11.94
C SER A 115 -1.01 -13.56 -12.65
N SER A 116 -0.61 -13.93 -13.87
CA SER A 116 0.29 -13.11 -14.67
C SER A 116 -0.08 -13.11 -16.15
N SER A 117 0.32 -12.05 -16.83
CA SER A 117 0.22 -11.91 -18.28
C SER A 117 1.34 -11.01 -18.77
N PHE A 118 1.46 -10.81 -20.07
CA PHE A 118 2.35 -9.81 -20.62
C PHE A 118 1.68 -9.01 -21.74
N ILE A 119 2.16 -7.81 -21.98
CA ILE A 119 1.75 -6.98 -23.11
C ILE A 119 2.98 -6.38 -23.78
N LYS A 120 3.00 -6.34 -25.12
CA LYS A 120 4.01 -5.57 -25.85
C LYS A 120 3.51 -4.14 -25.97
N LEU A 121 4.39 -3.19 -25.68
CA LEU A 121 4.08 -1.76 -25.77
C LEU A 121 5.19 -1.03 -26.52
N PRO A 122 4.85 0.00 -27.30
CA PRO A 122 5.84 0.93 -27.85
C PRO A 122 6.62 1.63 -26.74
N LEU A 123 7.83 2.09 -27.05
CA LEU A 123 8.65 2.87 -26.12
C LEU A 123 7.92 4.11 -25.60
N GLY A 124 7.96 4.34 -24.29
CA GLY A 124 7.33 5.51 -23.66
C GLY A 124 6.86 5.27 -22.23
N ASP A 125 6.32 6.32 -21.64
CA ASP A 125 5.73 6.28 -20.30
C ASP A 125 4.24 6.00 -20.37
N TYR A 126 3.73 5.15 -19.48
CA TYR A 126 2.33 4.78 -19.44
C TYR A 126 1.78 4.78 -18.01
N LYS A 127 0.52 5.18 -17.89
CA LYS A 127 -0.30 4.94 -16.71
C LYS A 127 -1.05 3.62 -16.91
N ILE A 128 -0.98 2.74 -15.91
CA ILE A 128 -1.67 1.45 -15.88
C ILE A 128 -2.82 1.54 -14.89
N SER A 129 -3.97 1.04 -15.28
CA SER A 129 -5.12 0.82 -14.39
C SER A 129 -5.45 -0.67 -14.40
N VAL A 130 -5.34 -1.32 -13.24
CA VAL A 130 -5.69 -2.72 -13.04
C VAL A 130 -7.00 -2.79 -12.27
N GLN A 131 -7.97 -3.53 -12.78
CA GLN A 131 -9.21 -3.86 -12.10
C GLN A 131 -9.27 -5.37 -11.86
N VAL A 132 -9.65 -5.77 -10.65
CA VAL A 132 -9.93 -7.16 -10.27
C VAL A 132 -11.40 -7.25 -9.89
N ILE A 133 -12.16 -8.15 -10.51
CA ILE A 133 -13.58 -8.37 -10.23
C ILE A 133 -13.78 -9.82 -9.82
N ASP A 134 -14.31 -10.02 -8.60
CA ASP A 134 -14.81 -11.31 -8.17
C ASP A 134 -16.07 -11.68 -8.98
N LEU A 135 -16.05 -12.85 -9.63
CA LEU A 135 -17.08 -13.21 -10.60
C LEU A 135 -18.39 -13.69 -9.96
N ASP A 136 -18.39 -14.04 -8.67
CA ASP A 136 -19.59 -14.46 -7.94
C ASP A 136 -20.34 -13.26 -7.35
N THR A 137 -19.64 -12.36 -6.66
CA THR A 137 -20.22 -11.18 -5.99
C THR A 137 -20.30 -9.94 -6.88
N LYS A 138 -19.56 -9.93 -8.00
CA LYS A 138 -19.34 -8.76 -8.86
C LYS A 138 -18.65 -7.59 -8.16
N ARG A 139 -18.09 -7.82 -6.97
CA ARG A 139 -17.30 -6.82 -6.26
C ARG A 139 -15.99 -6.59 -7.01
N GLY A 140 -15.72 -5.33 -7.32
CA GLY A 140 -14.53 -4.93 -8.06
C GLY A 140 -13.61 -4.04 -7.25
N PHE A 141 -12.31 -4.22 -7.44
CA PHE A 141 -11.25 -3.38 -6.89
C PHE A 141 -10.42 -2.81 -8.02
N ARG A 142 -9.91 -1.60 -7.85
CA ARG A 142 -9.10 -0.93 -8.87
C ARG A 142 -7.84 -0.35 -8.25
N LYS A 143 -6.72 -0.51 -8.94
CA LYS A 143 -5.46 0.13 -8.61
C LYS A 143 -4.82 0.74 -9.84
N GLU A 144 -4.03 1.77 -9.60
CA GLU A 144 -3.29 2.46 -10.65
C GLU A 144 -1.78 2.40 -10.38
N GLY A 145 -0.99 2.52 -11.45
CA GLY A 145 0.46 2.59 -11.38
C GLY A 145 1.04 3.10 -12.68
N PHE A 146 2.35 3.05 -12.79
CA PHE A 146 3.08 3.60 -13.92
C PHE A 146 4.15 2.62 -14.38
N VAL A 147 4.44 2.62 -15.68
CA VAL A 147 5.56 1.88 -16.25
C VAL A 147 6.23 2.73 -17.33
N THR A 148 7.55 2.65 -17.40
CA THR A 148 8.34 3.23 -18.48
C THR A 148 8.86 2.09 -19.34
N VAL A 149 8.46 2.08 -20.62
CA VAL A 149 8.84 1.07 -21.60
C VAL A 149 10.08 1.55 -22.32
N ARG A 150 11.19 0.87 -22.07
CA ARG A 150 12.54 1.27 -22.49
C ARG A 150 13.05 0.43 -23.65
N ASN A 151 14.05 0.97 -24.34
CA ASN A 151 14.80 0.25 -25.35
C ASN A 151 16.02 -0.39 -24.69
N PHE A 152 16.22 -1.68 -24.92
CA PHE A 152 17.27 -2.48 -24.28
C PHE A 152 18.51 -2.72 -25.18
N THR A 153 18.56 -2.23 -26.41
CA THR A 153 19.68 -2.48 -27.36
C THR A 153 20.63 -1.30 -27.55
N LYS A 154 20.30 -0.11 -27.04
CA LYS A 154 21.08 1.11 -27.30
C LYS A 154 22.46 1.16 -26.64
N ASN A 155 22.66 0.42 -25.54
CA ASN A 155 23.90 0.43 -24.77
C ASN A 155 24.55 -0.96 -24.74
N PRO A 156 25.88 -1.07 -24.58
CA PRO A 156 26.57 -2.37 -24.51
C PRO A 156 26.03 -3.32 -23.45
N ILE A 157 25.51 -2.78 -22.35
CA ILE A 157 24.80 -3.51 -21.31
C ILE A 157 23.53 -2.76 -20.93
N THR A 158 22.41 -3.47 -20.82
CA THR A 158 21.15 -2.94 -20.27
C THR A 158 20.52 -3.92 -19.30
N MET A 159 19.60 -3.42 -18.47
CA MET A 159 18.96 -4.21 -17.41
C MET A 159 17.44 -3.95 -17.39
N SER A 160 16.66 -5.02 -17.19
CA SER A 160 15.20 -4.95 -17.00
C SER A 160 14.82 -4.21 -15.73
N ASP A 161 13.51 -4.03 -15.50
CA ASP A 161 13.05 -3.72 -14.14
C ASP A 161 13.37 -4.86 -13.17
N ILE A 162 13.41 -4.53 -11.87
CA ILE A 162 13.75 -5.45 -10.80
C ILE A 162 12.47 -6.06 -10.21
N MET A 163 12.41 -7.38 -10.18
CA MET A 163 11.43 -8.14 -9.44
C MET A 163 11.98 -8.47 -8.05
N MET A 164 11.22 -8.17 -7.00
CA MET A 164 11.48 -8.74 -5.69
C MET A 164 10.96 -10.17 -5.63
N VAL A 165 11.72 -11.05 -5.01
CA VAL A 165 11.46 -12.48 -4.91
C VAL A 165 11.53 -12.88 -3.45
N SER A 166 10.47 -13.52 -2.95
CA SER A 166 10.39 -13.94 -1.54
C SER A 166 11.20 -15.19 -1.27
N SER A 167 11.25 -16.12 -2.22
CA SER A 167 12.06 -17.33 -2.12
C SER A 167 12.41 -17.91 -3.49
N VAL A 168 13.51 -18.65 -3.51
CA VAL A 168 13.99 -19.38 -4.68
C VAL A 168 14.05 -20.86 -4.28
N LYS A 169 13.28 -21.70 -4.98
CA LYS A 169 13.35 -23.16 -4.84
C LYS A 169 14.20 -23.72 -5.96
N ILE A 170 15.06 -24.68 -5.63
CA ILE A 170 15.90 -25.37 -6.60
C ILE A 170 15.50 -26.84 -6.57
N GLU A 171 14.90 -27.32 -7.66
CA GLU A 171 14.47 -28.70 -7.83
C GLU A 171 15.01 -29.21 -9.16
N ASN A 172 15.81 -30.29 -9.16
CA ASN A 172 16.38 -30.89 -10.38
C ASN A 172 17.04 -29.86 -11.32
N GLU A 173 17.90 -28.99 -10.78
CA GLU A 173 18.57 -27.87 -11.48
C GLU A 173 17.64 -26.76 -12.00
N THR A 174 16.32 -26.94 -11.89
CA THR A 174 15.33 -25.92 -12.24
C THR A 174 15.16 -24.98 -11.05
N LYS A 175 15.37 -23.68 -11.30
CA LYS A 175 15.14 -22.62 -10.31
C LYS A 175 13.71 -22.10 -10.47
N THR A 176 12.89 -22.31 -9.45
CA THR A 176 11.54 -21.75 -9.36
C THR A 176 11.58 -20.56 -8.41
N ILE A 177 11.20 -19.38 -8.91
CA ILE A 177 11.12 -18.17 -8.10
C ILE A 177 9.68 -17.95 -7.62
N ILE A 178 9.51 -17.56 -6.36
CA ILE A 178 8.23 -17.08 -5.84
C ILE A 178 8.30 -15.55 -5.79
N PRO A 179 7.54 -14.84 -6.65
CA PRO A 179 7.64 -13.39 -6.74
C PRO A 179 6.97 -12.72 -5.54
N ASN A 180 7.57 -11.64 -5.06
CA ASN A 180 7.00 -10.76 -4.05
C ASN A 180 6.32 -9.57 -4.75
N ILE A 181 5.03 -9.74 -5.09
CA ILE A 181 4.27 -8.74 -5.84
C ILE A 181 3.88 -7.54 -4.97
N SER A 182 3.66 -7.77 -3.67
CA SER A 182 3.37 -6.69 -2.72
C SER A 182 4.55 -5.76 -2.49
N LYS A 183 5.77 -6.21 -2.80
CA LYS A 183 7.04 -5.52 -2.49
C LYS A 183 7.16 -5.23 -0.99
N THR A 184 6.59 -6.09 -0.16
CA THR A 184 6.65 -5.99 1.30
C THR A 184 7.54 -7.08 1.86
N ILE A 185 8.49 -6.70 2.71
CA ILE A 185 9.34 -7.60 3.46
C ILE A 185 8.92 -7.56 4.92
N THR A 186 8.83 -8.74 5.54
CA THR A 186 8.59 -8.88 6.98
C THR A 186 9.86 -8.59 7.77
N SER A 187 9.76 -7.85 8.86
CA SER A 187 10.87 -7.59 9.78
C SER A 187 11.52 -8.83 10.38
N THR A 188 10.77 -9.92 10.56
CA THR A 188 11.25 -11.17 11.17
C THR A 188 12.08 -12.04 10.22
N ASN A 189 11.82 -11.95 8.91
CA ASN A 189 12.62 -12.59 7.87
C ASN A 189 12.89 -11.59 6.75
N GLN A 190 14.08 -10.98 6.80
CA GLN A 190 14.50 -9.95 5.87
C GLN A 190 15.43 -10.47 4.77
N ASN A 191 15.58 -11.79 4.65
CA ASN A 191 16.23 -12.34 3.48
C ASN A 191 15.25 -12.29 2.31
N PHE A 192 15.69 -11.70 1.21
CA PHE A 192 14.93 -11.68 -0.03
C PHE A 192 15.89 -11.72 -1.21
N TYR A 193 15.33 -12.01 -2.38
CA TYR A 193 16.07 -12.09 -3.62
C TYR A 193 15.60 -11.00 -4.57
N LEU A 194 16.49 -10.59 -5.46
CA LEU A 194 16.21 -9.74 -6.59
C LEU A 194 16.35 -10.59 -7.85
N PHE A 195 15.34 -10.56 -8.71
CA PHE A 195 15.42 -11.12 -10.05
C PHE A 195 15.36 -9.98 -11.07
N PHE A 196 16.26 -10.03 -12.05
CA PHE A 196 16.26 -9.13 -13.20
C PHE A 196 17.01 -9.79 -14.36
N GLU A 197 16.75 -9.29 -15.57
CA GLU A 197 17.45 -9.70 -16.77
C GLU A 197 18.53 -8.66 -17.11
N VAL A 198 19.73 -9.15 -17.44
CA VAL A 198 20.81 -8.35 -18.01
C VAL A 198 20.97 -8.73 -19.48
N TYR A 199 20.99 -7.72 -20.34
CA TYR A 199 21.19 -7.87 -21.77
C TYR A 199 22.61 -7.40 -22.10
N ASN A 200 23.49 -8.35 -22.42
CA ASN A 200 24.81 -8.06 -22.94
C ASN A 200 24.68 -7.90 -24.46
N ASN A 201 24.67 -6.66 -24.94
CA ASN A 201 24.53 -6.35 -26.37
C ASN A 201 25.89 -6.33 -27.09
N THR A 202 26.95 -6.85 -26.46
CA THR A 202 28.25 -7.06 -27.10
C THR A 202 28.32 -8.45 -27.71
N ASP A 203 29.25 -8.65 -28.64
CA ASP A 203 29.48 -9.94 -29.31
C ASP A 203 30.38 -10.89 -28.51
N LYS A 204 30.72 -10.55 -27.25
CA LYS A 204 31.66 -11.31 -26.43
C LYS A 204 31.08 -11.63 -25.06
N ASP A 205 31.49 -12.79 -24.56
CA ASP A 205 31.32 -13.14 -23.15
C ASP A 205 32.08 -12.15 -22.26
N ASP A 206 31.51 -11.84 -21.10
CA ASP A 206 32.15 -10.98 -20.09
C ASP A 206 31.68 -11.40 -18.68
N SER A 207 32.16 -10.71 -17.66
CA SER A 207 31.61 -10.74 -16.32
C SER A 207 31.10 -9.35 -15.95
N ILE A 208 30.07 -9.30 -15.12
CA ILE A 208 29.52 -8.06 -14.56
C ILE A 208 29.82 -7.99 -13.07
N ASN A 209 30.14 -6.78 -12.60
CA ASN A 209 30.08 -6.43 -11.20
C ASN A 209 28.68 -5.87 -10.93
N ILE A 210 27.94 -6.54 -10.06
CA ILE A 210 26.64 -6.08 -9.59
C ILE A 210 26.86 -5.44 -8.22
N THR A 211 26.40 -4.21 -8.06
CA THR A 211 26.34 -3.54 -6.75
C THR A 211 24.91 -3.12 -6.48
N TYR A 212 24.49 -3.20 -5.23
CA TYR A 212 23.18 -2.72 -4.82
C TYR A 212 23.25 -1.89 -3.55
N LYS A 213 22.37 -0.90 -3.47
CA LYS A 213 22.27 0.06 -2.36
C LYS A 213 20.82 0.20 -1.93
N ILE A 214 20.56 -0.02 -0.65
CA ILE A 214 19.25 0.18 -0.05
C ILE A 214 19.25 1.53 0.66
N ASN A 215 18.31 2.39 0.28
CA ASN A 215 18.14 3.70 0.88
C ASN A 215 16.77 3.78 1.59
N ARG A 216 16.76 4.19 2.86
CA ARG A 216 15.52 4.51 3.59
C ARG A 216 14.99 5.86 3.10
N ILE A 217 13.71 5.92 2.77
CA ILE A 217 13.03 7.17 2.38
C ILE A 217 12.50 7.83 3.66
N LYS A 218 12.96 9.05 3.96
CA LYS A 218 12.39 9.87 5.03
C LYS A 218 11.51 10.97 4.43
N LYS A 219 10.22 10.96 4.76
CA LYS A 219 9.29 12.04 4.40
C LYS A 219 9.39 13.16 5.43
N LYS A 220 10.28 14.13 5.18
CA LYS A 220 10.26 15.47 5.81
C LYS A 220 9.83 16.51 4.77
N LYS A 221 9.99 17.81 5.06
CA LYS A 221 9.76 18.92 4.08
C LYS A 221 10.53 18.72 2.75
N LYS A 222 11.57 17.88 2.73
CA LYS A 222 12.27 17.39 1.54
C LYS A 222 12.44 15.88 1.64
N ILE A 223 12.36 15.17 0.50
CA ILE A 223 12.67 13.74 0.43
C ILE A 223 14.18 13.59 0.64
N GLU A 224 14.55 12.98 1.76
CA GLU A 224 15.93 12.58 2.05
C GLU A 224 16.04 11.06 2.00
N SER A 225 17.05 10.55 1.31
CA SER A 225 17.34 9.13 1.23
C SER A 225 18.69 8.83 1.87
N ILE A 226 18.72 7.97 2.88
CA ILE A 226 19.95 7.59 3.59
C ILE A 226 20.29 6.16 3.22
N ASN A 227 21.52 5.91 2.75
CA ASN A 227 21.98 4.55 2.52
C ASN A 227 22.10 3.82 3.87
N VAL A 228 21.44 2.68 3.97
CA VAL A 228 21.40 1.86 5.20
C VAL A 228 22.00 0.47 5.00
N TYR A 229 22.09 0.01 3.75
CA TYR A 229 22.66 -1.29 3.42
C TYR A 229 23.22 -1.26 2.01
N SER A 230 24.29 -2.02 1.77
CA SER A 230 24.90 -2.19 0.46
C SER A 230 25.45 -3.60 0.34
N GLY A 231 25.49 -4.11 -0.89
CA GLY A 231 26.12 -5.39 -1.20
C GLY A 231 26.46 -5.48 -2.68
N GLY A 232 26.92 -6.65 -3.09
CA GLY A 232 27.26 -6.90 -4.48
C GLY A 232 27.54 -8.36 -4.79
N ALA A 233 27.64 -8.64 -6.07
CA ALA A 233 27.95 -9.95 -6.62
C ALA A 233 28.76 -9.79 -7.91
N THR A 234 29.38 -10.87 -8.37
CA THR A 234 29.93 -10.97 -9.73
C THR A 234 29.19 -12.08 -10.44
N GLU A 235 28.77 -11.83 -11.66
CA GLU A 235 28.12 -12.84 -12.50
C GLU A 235 28.77 -12.88 -13.88
N PHE A 236 28.79 -14.06 -14.50
CA PHE A 236 29.22 -14.23 -15.88
C PHE A 236 28.03 -13.99 -16.82
N VAL A 237 28.26 -13.28 -17.94
CA VAL A 237 27.22 -12.96 -18.92
C VAL A 237 27.67 -13.30 -20.33
N LYS A 238 26.80 -14.00 -21.06
CA LYS A 238 26.95 -14.28 -22.50
C LYS A 238 26.28 -13.19 -23.32
N PRO A 239 26.62 -13.00 -24.60
CA PRO A 239 25.86 -12.18 -25.52
C PRO A 239 24.35 -12.50 -25.47
N GLY A 240 23.54 -11.46 -25.48
CA GLY A 240 22.08 -11.54 -25.35
C GLY A 240 21.60 -11.56 -23.90
N LYS A 241 20.54 -12.33 -23.66
CA LYS A 241 19.78 -12.33 -22.40
C LYS A 241 20.40 -13.22 -21.34
N ASN A 242 20.60 -12.67 -20.14
CA ASN A 242 21.08 -13.38 -18.96
C ASN A 242 20.12 -13.15 -17.79
N SER A 243 19.70 -14.22 -17.12
CA SER A 243 18.81 -14.13 -15.95
C SER A 243 19.63 -14.11 -14.67
N ILE A 244 19.50 -13.05 -13.88
CA ILE A 244 20.30 -12.82 -12.69
C ILE A 244 19.41 -12.89 -11.45
N ILE A 245 19.90 -13.59 -10.42
CA ILE A 245 19.29 -13.65 -9.09
C ILE A 245 20.33 -13.21 -8.06
N VAL A 246 20.04 -12.17 -7.30
CA VAL A 246 20.92 -11.67 -6.24
C VAL A 246 20.22 -11.83 -4.90
N GLU A 247 20.91 -12.40 -3.91
CA GLU A 247 20.42 -12.52 -2.54
C GLU A 247 20.81 -11.28 -1.72
N VAL A 248 19.83 -10.72 -1.00
CA VAL A 248 20.03 -9.68 0.01
C VAL A 248 19.92 -10.34 1.38
N LYS A 249 21.06 -10.50 2.06
CA LYS A 249 21.16 -11.26 3.32
C LYS A 249 21.11 -10.34 4.54
N ASN A 250 20.13 -10.56 5.42
CA ASN A 250 19.99 -9.92 6.73
C ASN A 250 20.26 -8.41 6.71
N PRO A 251 19.51 -7.61 5.92
CA PRO A 251 19.76 -6.18 5.81
C PRO A 251 19.43 -5.39 7.08
N ASN A 252 18.78 -5.99 8.07
CA ASN A 252 18.40 -5.41 9.38
C ASN A 252 17.72 -4.03 9.24
N LEU A 253 16.70 -3.97 8.38
CA LEU A 253 15.96 -2.77 8.06
C LEU A 253 14.84 -2.53 9.09
N GLY A 254 14.71 -1.31 9.60
CA GLY A 254 13.52 -0.95 10.37
C GLY A 254 12.26 -0.85 9.50
N PHE A 255 11.12 -0.67 10.14
CA PHE A 255 9.86 -0.35 9.48
C PHE A 255 9.98 0.93 8.63
N GLY A 256 9.44 0.91 7.42
CA GLY A 256 9.35 2.10 6.59
C GLY A 256 9.38 1.86 5.09
N ASP A 257 9.49 2.95 4.36
CA ASP A 257 9.59 2.99 2.90
C ASP A 257 11.06 2.98 2.47
N TYR A 258 11.42 2.14 1.50
CA TYR A 258 12.79 1.98 1.01
C TYR A 258 12.84 1.97 -0.52
N VAL A 259 14.01 2.28 -1.07
CA VAL A 259 14.33 2.02 -2.49
C VAL A 259 15.63 1.22 -2.53
N ILE A 260 15.64 0.16 -3.32
CA ILE A 260 16.86 -0.54 -3.70
C ILE A 260 17.29 -0.11 -5.11
N PHE A 261 18.54 0.35 -5.22
CA PHE A 261 19.22 0.64 -6.47
C PHE A 261 20.14 -0.53 -6.79
N VAL A 262 20.09 -1.03 -8.03
CA VAL A 262 21.01 -2.05 -8.54
C VAL A 262 21.74 -1.48 -9.73
N GLU A 263 23.07 -1.58 -9.71
CA GLU A 263 23.95 -1.25 -10.83
C GLU A 263 24.65 -2.53 -11.30
N ALA A 264 24.60 -2.79 -12.60
CA ALA A 264 25.39 -3.83 -13.25
C ALA A 264 26.41 -3.17 -14.18
N ARG A 265 27.70 -3.47 -13.98
CA ARG A 265 28.82 -2.86 -14.70
C ARG A 265 29.70 -3.93 -15.34
N LEU A 266 30.03 -3.81 -16.62
CA LEU A 266 30.93 -4.76 -17.30
C LEU A 266 32.34 -4.69 -16.70
N LYS A 267 33.00 -5.85 -16.55
CA LYS A 267 34.39 -5.91 -16.07
C LYS A 267 35.38 -5.49 -17.14
N SER A 268 35.11 -5.78 -18.41
CA SER A 268 36.00 -5.40 -19.51
C SER A 268 36.09 -3.89 -19.74
N ASN A 269 35.01 -3.16 -19.48
CA ASN A 269 34.96 -1.71 -19.55
C ASN A 269 33.97 -1.17 -18.50
N SER A 270 34.52 -0.58 -17.44
CA SER A 270 33.72 -0.06 -16.34
C SER A 270 32.79 1.07 -16.75
N ASP A 271 33.03 1.80 -17.84
CA ASP A 271 32.14 2.88 -18.28
C ASP A 271 30.80 2.35 -18.83
N ASN A 272 30.73 1.07 -19.16
CA ASN A 272 29.51 0.39 -19.57
C ASN A 272 28.77 -0.16 -18.35
N TYR A 273 27.69 0.52 -17.96
CA TYR A 273 26.84 0.12 -16.85
C TYR A 273 25.37 0.35 -17.13
N SER A 274 24.51 -0.34 -16.37
CA SER A 274 23.06 -0.15 -16.36
C SER A 274 22.55 -0.11 -14.93
N ILE A 275 21.54 0.72 -14.68
CA ILE A 275 20.95 0.92 -13.35
C ILE A 275 19.44 0.69 -13.45
N ALA A 276 18.91 0.01 -12.44
CA ALA A 276 17.48 -0.08 -12.19
C ALA A 276 17.23 0.11 -10.70
N GLN A 277 16.00 0.45 -10.35
CA GLN A 277 15.58 0.62 -8.97
C GLN A 277 14.18 0.05 -8.77
N THR A 278 13.88 -0.40 -7.57
CA THR A 278 12.51 -0.69 -7.16
C THR A 278 12.26 -0.18 -5.74
N PRO A 279 11.13 0.51 -5.50
CA PRO A 279 10.70 0.79 -4.14
C PRO A 279 10.22 -0.50 -3.47
N PHE A 280 10.32 -0.55 -2.15
CA PHE A 280 9.76 -1.63 -1.34
C PHE A 280 9.46 -1.16 0.07
N LEU A 281 8.73 -1.99 0.78
CA LEU A 281 8.20 -1.72 2.09
C LEU A 281 8.77 -2.71 3.10
N VAL A 282 9.17 -2.22 4.27
CA VAL A 282 9.43 -3.10 5.42
C VAL A 282 8.29 -2.90 6.40
N ARG A 283 7.62 -4.01 6.72
CA ARG A 283 6.49 -4.09 7.66
C ARG A 283 6.68 -5.27 8.59
N TRP A 284 6.03 -5.24 9.74
CA TRP A 284 5.83 -6.43 10.57
C TRP A 284 4.51 -7.08 10.16
N HIS A 285 4.44 -8.41 10.15
CA HIS A 285 3.21 -9.13 9.81
C HIS A 285 2.05 -8.80 10.77
N GLU A 286 2.38 -8.43 12.01
CA GLU A 286 1.43 -8.07 13.07
C GLU A 286 0.94 -6.61 12.99
N PHE A 287 1.55 -5.76 12.16
CA PHE A 287 1.11 -4.36 12.01
C PHE A 287 -0.06 -4.26 11.01
N PRO A 288 -1.11 -3.45 11.29
CA PRO A 288 -2.11 -3.11 10.29
C PRO A 288 -1.45 -2.36 9.14
N GLU A 289 -1.89 -2.64 7.91
CA GLU A 289 -1.42 -1.95 6.70
C GLU A 289 -1.68 -0.43 6.72
N LEU A 290 -2.63 0.00 7.56
CA LEU A 290 -2.98 1.39 7.84
C LEU A 290 -1.84 2.20 8.47
N ILE A 291 -0.91 1.53 9.15
CA ILE A 291 0.25 2.19 9.75
C ILE A 291 1.34 2.30 8.69
N SER A 292 1.70 3.54 8.34
CA SER A 292 2.79 3.84 7.40
C SER A 292 3.99 4.52 8.04
N ASP A 293 3.83 5.03 9.25
CA ASP A 293 4.86 5.76 10.02
C ASP A 293 4.67 5.42 11.50
N LEU A 294 5.66 4.73 12.08
CA LEU A 294 5.58 4.25 13.45
C LEU A 294 5.59 5.40 14.47
N ASP A 295 6.38 6.45 14.25
CA ASP A 295 6.47 7.57 15.18
C ASP A 295 5.11 8.29 15.26
N LYS A 296 4.48 8.51 14.10
CA LYS A 296 3.11 9.04 14.04
C LYS A 296 2.09 8.12 14.70
N ALA A 297 2.19 6.81 14.45
CA ALA A 297 1.28 5.84 15.05
C ALA A 297 1.37 5.83 16.58
N ILE A 298 2.59 6.01 17.14
CA ILE A 298 2.82 6.14 18.58
C ILE A 298 2.24 7.45 19.13
N GLU A 299 2.37 8.57 18.40
CA GLU A 299 1.75 9.84 18.82
C GLU A 299 0.22 9.74 18.89
N GLN A 300 -0.38 9.01 17.94
CA GLN A 300 -1.82 8.83 17.88
C GLN A 300 -2.37 8.06 19.08
N LEU A 301 -1.57 7.20 19.74
CA LEU A 301 -1.97 6.42 20.93
C LEU A 301 -2.50 7.25 22.11
N VAL A 302 -2.36 8.58 22.08
CA VAL A 302 -2.84 9.50 23.12
C VAL A 302 -4.32 9.26 23.52
N TYR A 303 -5.15 8.70 22.65
CA TYR A 303 -6.56 8.42 22.93
C TYR A 303 -6.84 7.06 23.58
N ILE A 304 -5.84 6.16 23.66
CA ILE A 304 -6.02 4.80 24.16
C ILE A 304 -4.93 4.34 25.15
N ALA A 305 -3.80 5.04 25.19
CA ALA A 305 -2.65 4.76 26.05
C ALA A 305 -2.46 5.84 27.12
N LYS A 306 -1.87 5.45 28.26
CA LYS A 306 -1.44 6.40 29.29
C LYS A 306 -0.14 7.11 28.86
N PRO A 307 0.13 8.33 29.36
CA PRO A 307 1.36 9.05 29.05
C PRO A 307 2.64 8.23 29.32
N GLU A 308 2.65 7.42 30.39
CA GLU A 308 3.80 6.58 30.76
C GLU A 308 4.04 5.46 29.73
N GLU A 309 2.98 4.89 29.16
CA GLU A 309 3.07 3.86 28.13
C GLU A 309 3.62 4.43 26.82
N ILE A 310 3.16 5.62 26.43
CA ILE A 310 3.67 6.34 25.24
C ILE A 310 5.16 6.68 25.44
N ASN A 311 5.52 7.20 26.62
CA ASN A 311 6.91 7.53 26.94
C ASN A 311 7.80 6.29 26.99
N TYR A 312 7.28 5.16 27.46
CA TYR A 312 7.98 3.88 27.41
C TYR A 312 8.28 3.48 25.96
N ILE A 313 7.32 3.58 25.04
CA ILE A 313 7.57 3.25 23.63
C ILE A 313 8.57 4.24 23.01
N LYS A 314 8.39 5.55 23.23
CA LYS A 314 9.25 6.60 22.65
C LYS A 314 10.70 6.59 23.13
N SER A 315 10.97 6.05 24.33
CA SER A 315 12.32 5.97 24.92
C SER A 315 13.15 4.76 24.47
N ALA A 316 12.69 4.03 23.45
CA ALA A 316 13.45 2.94 22.84
C ALA A 316 14.81 3.42 22.30
N GLN A 317 15.83 2.57 22.42
CA GLN A 317 17.21 2.90 22.01
C GLN A 317 17.40 2.85 20.49
N ASP A 318 16.65 1.98 19.84
CA ASP A 318 16.65 1.81 18.39
C ASP A 318 15.22 1.56 17.87
N GLU A 319 15.10 1.54 16.54
CA GLU A 319 13.80 1.39 15.88
C GLU A 319 13.19 0.00 16.12
N ALA A 320 14.02 -1.05 16.16
CA ALA A 320 13.54 -2.41 16.39
C ALA A 320 12.96 -2.57 17.80
N GLU A 321 13.59 -1.95 18.80
CA GLU A 321 13.05 -1.89 20.15
C GLU A 321 11.76 -1.07 20.21
N LYS A 322 11.70 0.07 19.52
CA LYS A 322 10.49 0.91 19.46
C LYS A 322 9.31 0.13 18.90
N GLU A 323 9.54 -0.59 17.79
CA GLU A 323 8.58 -1.49 17.15
C GLU A 323 8.10 -2.58 18.12
N ARG A 324 9.03 -3.26 18.80
CA ARG A 324 8.69 -4.30 19.78
C ARG A 324 7.82 -3.74 20.92
N ARG A 325 8.20 -2.60 21.51
CA ARG A 325 7.46 -1.96 22.61
C ARG A 325 6.04 -1.55 22.16
N PHE A 326 5.89 -1.07 20.93
CA PHE A 326 4.60 -0.73 20.34
C PHE A 326 3.71 -1.97 20.13
N LEU A 327 4.25 -3.07 19.60
CA LEU A 327 3.50 -4.32 19.45
C LEU A 327 3.11 -4.92 20.79
N GLU A 328 3.98 -4.88 21.78
CA GLU A 328 3.66 -5.35 23.13
C GLU A 328 2.51 -4.58 23.77
N PHE A 329 2.40 -3.27 23.49
CA PHE A 329 1.25 -2.48 23.92
C PHE A 329 -0.04 -3.00 23.29
N TRP A 330 -0.06 -3.20 21.98
CA TRP A 330 -1.27 -3.68 21.28
C TRP A 330 -1.62 -5.12 21.65
N ARG A 331 -0.64 -6.02 21.77
CA ARG A 331 -0.86 -7.41 22.18
C ARG A 331 -1.53 -7.53 23.54
N LYS A 332 -1.25 -6.61 24.47
CA LYS A 332 -1.93 -6.55 25.78
C LYS A 332 -3.40 -6.13 25.69
N LYS A 333 -3.79 -5.44 24.62
CA LYS A 333 -5.14 -4.95 24.36
C LYS A 333 -5.88 -5.79 23.30
N ASP A 334 -5.29 -6.91 22.87
CA ASP A 334 -5.87 -7.77 21.87
C ASP A 334 -7.10 -8.52 22.44
N PRO A 335 -8.32 -8.27 21.92
CA PRO A 335 -9.51 -8.98 22.39
C PRO A 335 -9.51 -10.45 21.95
N THR A 336 -8.73 -10.81 20.93
CA THR A 336 -8.76 -12.10 20.25
C THR A 336 -7.33 -12.61 20.01
N PRO A 337 -6.54 -12.89 21.07
CA PRO A 337 -5.11 -13.23 20.94
C PRO A 337 -4.81 -14.54 20.19
N ASN A 338 -5.84 -15.31 19.83
CA ASN A 338 -5.72 -16.53 19.02
C ASN A 338 -5.83 -16.25 17.51
N THR A 339 -6.14 -15.03 17.10
CA THR A 339 -6.09 -14.60 15.70
C THR A 339 -4.74 -13.97 15.39
N LEU A 340 -4.33 -14.02 14.12
CA LEU A 340 -3.13 -13.32 13.65
C LEU A 340 -3.29 -11.80 13.65
N LYS A 341 -4.53 -11.32 13.74
CA LYS A 341 -4.91 -9.91 13.70
C LYS A 341 -5.29 -9.47 15.11
N ASN A 342 -4.99 -8.21 15.41
CA ASN A 342 -5.53 -7.49 16.54
C ASN A 342 -6.62 -6.54 16.01
N GLU A 343 -7.86 -6.97 16.12
CA GLU A 343 -9.04 -6.30 15.58
C GLU A 343 -9.19 -4.89 16.18
N LEU A 344 -8.88 -4.74 17.46
CA LEU A 344 -8.93 -3.44 18.13
C LEU A 344 -7.90 -2.46 17.53
N MET A 345 -6.69 -2.93 17.24
CA MET A 345 -5.66 -2.11 16.59
C MET A 345 -6.08 -1.72 15.17
N GLU A 346 -6.61 -2.66 14.37
CA GLU A 346 -7.10 -2.38 13.01
C GLU A 346 -8.23 -1.34 13.04
N GLU A 347 -9.21 -1.51 13.93
CA GLU A 347 -10.31 -0.57 14.09
C GLU A 347 -9.82 0.81 14.51
N TYR A 348 -8.94 0.87 15.51
CA TYR A 348 -8.39 2.12 16.02
C TYR A 348 -7.70 2.94 14.92
N TYR A 349 -6.76 2.33 14.19
CA TYR A 349 -6.08 3.03 13.09
C TYR A 349 -6.99 3.27 11.88
N GLY A 350 -8.04 2.46 11.72
CA GLY A 350 -9.12 2.73 10.75
C GLY A 350 -9.84 4.04 11.07
N ARG A 351 -10.20 4.26 12.34
CA ARG A 351 -10.82 5.50 12.82
C ARG A 351 -9.88 6.70 12.68
N VAL A 352 -8.59 6.52 12.96
CA VAL A 352 -7.57 7.56 12.76
C VAL A 352 -7.47 7.96 11.29
N LYS A 353 -7.43 6.99 10.36
CA LYS A 353 -7.42 7.27 8.92
C LYS A 353 -8.66 8.03 8.50
N TYR A 354 -9.84 7.57 8.91
CA TYR A 354 -11.11 8.26 8.63
C TYR A 354 -11.06 9.71 9.10
N ALA A 355 -10.62 9.94 10.34
CA ALA A 355 -10.51 11.28 10.90
C ALA A 355 -9.57 12.16 10.07
N ASN A 356 -8.42 11.63 9.64
CA ASN A 356 -7.50 12.38 8.78
C ASN A 356 -8.06 12.67 7.38
N GLU A 357 -8.89 11.80 6.82
CA GLU A 357 -9.49 12.02 5.50
C GLU A 357 -10.66 13.02 5.55
N HIS A 358 -11.42 13.06 6.64
CA HIS A 358 -12.69 13.79 6.70
C HIS A 358 -12.66 15.03 7.60
N PHE A 359 -11.79 15.07 8.61
CA PHE A 359 -11.74 16.16 9.60
C PHE A 359 -10.42 16.95 9.56
N SER A 360 -9.53 16.69 8.60
CA SER A 360 -8.30 17.49 8.45
C SER A 360 -8.59 18.89 7.95
N HIS A 361 -7.88 19.87 8.52
CA HIS A 361 -7.84 21.25 8.02
C HIS A 361 -6.40 21.78 8.09
N TYR A 362 -6.12 22.83 8.85
CA TYR A 362 -4.77 23.33 9.15
C TYR A 362 -3.94 22.37 10.03
N ILE A 363 -4.60 21.40 10.69
CA ILE A 363 -3.98 20.30 11.42
C ILE A 363 -4.49 18.95 10.90
N GLU A 364 -3.75 17.89 11.21
CA GLU A 364 -4.16 16.51 10.92
C GLU A 364 -5.47 16.19 11.64
N GLY A 365 -6.42 15.57 10.93
CA GLY A 365 -7.79 15.35 11.41
C GLY A 365 -7.87 14.57 12.72
N TRP A 366 -6.94 13.66 13.00
CA TRP A 366 -6.87 12.95 14.29
C TRP A 366 -6.69 13.89 15.49
N LYS A 367 -6.11 15.08 15.30
CA LYS A 367 -5.89 16.10 16.35
C LYS A 367 -7.07 17.06 16.52
N THR A 368 -8.07 17.01 15.65
CA THR A 368 -9.27 17.85 15.77
C THR A 368 -10.22 17.30 16.82
N ASP A 369 -11.14 18.15 17.29
CA ASP A 369 -12.11 17.72 18.30
C ASP A 369 -13.08 16.67 17.76
N MET A 370 -13.56 16.82 16.51
CA MET A 370 -14.37 15.83 15.82
C MET A 370 -13.60 14.51 15.63
N GLY A 371 -12.34 14.59 15.20
CA GLY A 371 -11.47 13.42 15.06
C GLY A 371 -11.23 12.69 16.36
N MET A 372 -10.95 13.41 17.45
CA MET A 372 -10.81 12.85 18.79
C MET A 372 -12.09 12.10 19.23
N VAL A 373 -13.27 12.73 19.11
CA VAL A 373 -14.54 12.09 19.49
C VAL A 373 -14.80 10.86 18.63
N TYR A 374 -14.56 10.94 17.31
CA TYR A 374 -14.73 9.80 16.40
C TYR A 374 -13.77 8.64 16.70
N ILE A 375 -12.51 8.92 17.03
CA ILE A 375 -11.53 7.87 17.39
C ILE A 375 -11.94 7.17 18.68
N ILE A 376 -12.33 7.94 19.71
CA ILE A 376 -12.70 7.41 21.02
C ILE A 376 -14.01 6.62 20.97
N PHE A 377 -15.07 7.21 20.39
CA PHE A 377 -16.43 6.65 20.47
C PHE A 377 -16.88 5.93 19.19
N GLY A 378 -16.14 6.04 18.10
CA GLY A 378 -16.50 5.48 16.80
C GLY A 378 -17.51 6.36 16.05
N PRO A 379 -18.18 5.78 15.04
CA PRO A 379 -19.23 6.48 14.30
C PRO A 379 -20.40 6.86 15.22
N PRO A 380 -20.94 8.09 15.13
CA PRO A 380 -22.15 8.48 15.82
C PRO A 380 -23.36 7.70 15.28
N SER A 381 -24.35 7.48 16.15
CA SER A 381 -25.63 6.88 15.78
C SER A 381 -26.46 7.79 14.88
N SER A 382 -26.35 9.11 15.08
CA SER A 382 -26.99 10.12 14.23
C SER A 382 -26.24 11.44 14.29
N VAL A 383 -26.28 12.24 13.22
CA VAL A 383 -25.72 13.59 13.18
C VAL A 383 -26.77 14.59 12.72
N ASP A 384 -27.02 15.58 13.56
CA ASP A 384 -27.87 16.73 13.26
C ASP A 384 -27.01 17.93 12.87
N ARG A 385 -27.26 18.53 11.70
CA ARG A 385 -26.40 19.54 11.07
C ARG A 385 -27.15 20.86 10.92
N HIS A 386 -26.55 21.93 11.42
CA HIS A 386 -27.12 23.27 11.43
C HIS A 386 -26.20 24.27 10.71
N PRO A 387 -26.07 24.20 9.36
CA PRO A 387 -25.12 25.02 8.60
C PRO A 387 -25.56 26.47 8.37
N PHE A 388 -26.85 26.79 8.50
CA PHE A 388 -27.43 28.09 8.08
C PHE A 388 -28.42 28.68 9.10
N ASP A 389 -28.26 28.37 10.38
CA ASP A 389 -29.12 28.90 11.43
C ASP A 389 -28.93 30.42 11.53
N ILE A 390 -30.04 31.17 11.46
CA ILE A 390 -30.07 32.62 11.25
C ILE A 390 -29.34 33.41 12.36
N ASP A 391 -29.26 32.85 13.57
CA ASP A 391 -28.68 33.50 14.76
C ASP A 391 -27.58 32.68 15.45
N SER A 392 -26.97 31.71 14.76
CA SER A 392 -25.86 30.94 15.32
C SER A 392 -24.77 30.65 14.30
N LYS A 393 -23.53 30.47 14.78
CA LYS A 393 -22.47 29.90 13.95
C LYS A 393 -22.86 28.46 13.54
N PRO A 394 -22.37 27.96 12.40
CA PRO A 394 -22.62 26.57 12.00
C PRO A 394 -22.22 25.58 13.09
N TYR A 395 -23.06 24.57 13.35
CA TYR A 395 -22.74 23.53 14.31
C TYR A 395 -23.27 22.15 13.89
N GLU A 396 -22.63 21.11 14.42
CA GLU A 396 -23.09 19.73 14.32
C GLU A 396 -23.34 19.14 15.70
N ILE A 397 -24.38 18.34 15.83
CA ILE A 397 -24.66 17.53 17.02
C ILE A 397 -24.53 16.06 16.65
N TRP A 398 -23.58 15.38 17.29
CA TRP A 398 -23.37 13.95 17.13
C TRP A 398 -24.03 13.22 18.30
N TYR A 399 -24.97 12.33 18.00
CA TYR A 399 -25.67 11.50 18.98
C TYR A 399 -25.07 10.10 19.03
N TYR A 400 -24.76 9.63 20.24
CA TYR A 400 -24.32 8.28 20.53
C TYR A 400 -25.31 7.63 21.50
N TYR A 401 -26.30 6.93 20.96
CA TYR A 401 -27.41 6.40 21.76
C TYR A 401 -26.97 5.28 22.70
N GLU A 402 -26.02 4.44 22.27
CA GLU A 402 -25.52 3.30 23.07
C GLU A 402 -24.89 3.72 24.40
N ILE A 403 -24.22 4.87 24.41
CA ILE A 403 -23.59 5.44 25.61
C ILE A 403 -24.39 6.62 26.18
N ASN A 404 -25.59 6.88 25.63
CA ASN A 404 -26.47 7.99 25.99
C ASN A 404 -25.74 9.35 26.06
N ARG A 405 -25.00 9.68 25.00
CA ARG A 405 -24.25 10.94 24.90
C ARG A 405 -24.58 11.72 23.64
N ARG A 406 -24.34 13.02 23.70
CA ARG A 406 -24.25 13.89 22.54
C ARG A 406 -23.02 14.77 22.63
N PHE A 407 -22.40 15.03 21.49
CA PHE A 407 -21.30 15.97 21.37
C PHE A 407 -21.70 17.07 20.41
N ILE A 408 -21.49 18.32 20.81
CA ILE A 408 -21.83 19.49 19.99
C ILE A 408 -20.54 20.14 19.52
N PHE A 409 -20.44 20.34 18.22
CA PHE A 409 -19.29 20.92 17.55
C PHE A 409 -19.68 22.23 16.88
N LEU A 410 -19.05 23.33 17.27
CA LEU A 410 -19.31 24.67 16.73
C LEU A 410 -18.17 25.06 15.78
N ASP A 411 -18.48 25.42 14.53
CA ASP A 411 -17.48 26.01 13.64
C ASP A 411 -17.19 27.44 14.08
N GLU A 412 -16.04 27.66 14.70
CA GLU A 412 -15.71 28.98 15.22
C GLU A 412 -15.34 29.98 14.11
N THR A 413 -14.89 29.46 12.96
CA THR A 413 -14.22 30.23 11.91
C THR A 413 -15.06 30.38 10.64
N GLY A 414 -16.05 29.50 10.42
CA GLY A 414 -16.80 29.39 9.17
C GLY A 414 -16.04 28.68 8.05
N PHE A 415 -14.88 28.09 8.35
CA PHE A 415 -14.02 27.37 7.40
C PHE A 415 -13.84 25.89 7.78
N GLY A 416 -14.72 25.35 8.63
CA GLY A 416 -14.68 23.95 9.07
C GLY A 416 -13.79 23.65 10.27
N ASP A 417 -13.40 24.67 11.06
CA ASP A 417 -12.72 24.46 12.36
C ASP A 417 -13.73 24.25 13.47
N TYR A 418 -14.29 23.03 13.51
CA TYR A 418 -15.29 22.61 14.47
C TYR A 418 -14.68 22.32 15.85
N ARG A 419 -15.11 23.09 16.86
CA ARG A 419 -14.68 22.97 18.25
C ARG A 419 -15.73 22.33 19.12
N LEU A 420 -15.30 21.39 19.97
CA LEU A 420 -16.17 20.70 20.90
C LEU A 420 -16.54 21.62 22.08
N ILE A 421 -17.83 21.90 22.22
CA ILE A 421 -18.34 22.76 23.30
C ILE A 421 -18.92 21.97 24.48
N THR A 422 -19.10 20.66 24.32
CA THR A 422 -19.56 19.75 25.39
C THR A 422 -18.40 19.03 26.07
N PRO A 423 -18.42 18.80 27.40
CA PRO A 423 -17.35 18.06 28.07
C PRO A 423 -17.16 16.65 27.50
N LEU A 424 -15.91 16.25 27.28
CA LEU A 424 -15.57 14.86 26.92
C LEU A 424 -15.90 13.87 28.06
N TRP A 425 -15.81 14.33 29.31
CA TRP A 425 -15.95 13.50 30.51
C TRP A 425 -16.91 14.15 31.49
N ASP A 426 -17.82 13.35 32.02
CA ASP A 426 -18.59 13.64 33.24
C ASP A 426 -18.18 12.59 34.30
N GLU A 427 -18.31 12.90 35.60
CA GLU A 427 -17.81 12.10 36.74
C GLU A 427 -18.21 10.61 36.67
N TRP A 428 -19.30 10.29 35.97
CA TRP A 428 -19.81 8.94 35.71
C TRP A 428 -18.94 8.04 34.80
N THR A 429 -17.96 8.59 34.06
CA THR A 429 -17.25 7.84 32.98
C THR A 429 -15.76 7.57 33.22
N LYS A 430 -15.23 7.87 34.41
CA LYS A 430 -13.84 7.55 34.78
C LYS A 430 -13.48 6.05 34.75
N ASN A 431 -14.46 5.15 34.56
CA ASN A 431 -14.29 3.70 34.74
C ASN A 431 -14.52 2.84 33.48
N ILE A 432 -14.70 3.42 32.29
CA ILE A 432 -15.01 2.60 31.08
C ILE A 432 -13.76 1.90 30.49
N TRP A 433 -12.55 2.33 30.87
CA TRP A 433 -11.28 1.76 30.34
C TRP A 433 -10.19 1.55 31.40
N ARG A 434 -10.56 1.27 32.65
CA ARG A 434 -9.60 0.88 33.70
C ARG A 434 -9.36 -0.62 33.72
#